data_AF-G5LJK6-F1
#
_entry.id   AF-G5LJK6-F1
#
_cell.length_a   1.000
_cell.length_b   1.000
_cell.length_c   1.000
_cell.angle_alpha   90.00
_cell.angle_beta   90.00
_cell.angle_gamma   90.00
#
_symmetry.space_group_name_H-M   'P 1'
#
loop_
_entity.id
_entity.type
_entity.pdbx_description
1 polymer ?
#
loop_
_entity_poly.entity_id
_entity_poly.type
_entity_poly.pdbx_seq_one_letter_code
_entity_poly.pdbx_strand_id
1 'polypeptide(L)'
;MSEAEFIALSVSKKAQRVVEHYKNSLAVDPNGQLISRYETGAWKVISYADFARDVAALFQRLGAPFSSGKIDSLVETLKLIVPQQQNPARQLIGFRNGVFDTRTGLFSLHDKKLWLRTLCEVDYTQPVDGEALETHAPAFWRWLDRAAGFKPEKRDIILAALFMVLANRYD
;
A
#
# COMPACT_ATOMS: atom_id res chain seq x y z
N MET A 1 -31.84 -1.69 -2.83
CA MET A 1 -32.06 -0.37 -2.22
C MET A 1 -32.51 0.55 -3.33
N SER A 2 -33.63 1.23 -3.14
CA SER A 2 -34.16 2.18 -4.11
C SER A 2 -33.42 3.51 -4.07
N GLU A 3 -33.54 4.32 -5.13
CA GLU A 3 -32.99 5.68 -5.21
C GLU A 3 -33.49 6.55 -4.04
N ALA A 4 -34.80 6.49 -3.74
CA ALA A 4 -35.43 7.25 -2.66
C ALA A 4 -34.86 6.89 -1.27
N GLU A 5 -34.58 5.60 -1.03
CA GLU A 5 -33.96 5.14 0.21
C GLU A 5 -32.56 5.71 0.39
N PHE A 6 -31.76 5.80 -0.68
CA PHE A 6 -30.40 6.35 -0.60
C PHE A 6 -30.39 7.86 -0.38
N ILE A 7 -31.31 8.59 -1.03
CA ILE A 7 -31.41 10.05 -0.88
C ILE A 7 -31.71 10.43 0.57
N ALA A 8 -32.63 9.71 1.22
CA ALA A 8 -33.05 9.95 2.61
C ALA A 8 -31.98 9.61 3.65
N LEU A 9 -30.88 8.93 3.28
CA LEU A 9 -29.80 8.60 4.22
C LEU A 9 -29.11 9.86 4.76
N SER A 10 -28.79 9.83 6.05
CA SER A 10 -27.87 10.77 6.67
C SER A 10 -26.49 10.72 6.01
N VAL A 11 -25.69 11.79 6.18
CA VAL A 11 -24.32 11.85 5.64
C VAL A 11 -23.46 10.71 6.19
N SER A 12 -23.60 10.36 7.47
CA SER A 12 -22.88 9.23 8.08
C SER A 12 -23.26 7.88 7.46
N LYS A 13 -24.54 7.67 7.12
CA LYS A 13 -24.99 6.45 6.44
C LYS A 13 -24.49 6.40 4.99
N LYS A 14 -24.47 7.53 4.28
CA LYS A 14 -23.85 7.63 2.96
C LYS A 14 -22.35 7.35 3.02
N ALA A 15 -21.66 7.85 4.04
CA ALA A 15 -20.23 7.58 4.25
C ALA A 15 -19.98 6.09 4.48
N GLN A 16 -20.81 5.41 5.29
CA GLN A 16 -20.75 3.95 5.45
C GLN A 16 -20.91 3.21 4.10
N ARG A 17 -21.82 3.66 3.23
CA ARG A 17 -21.95 3.08 1.87
C ARG A 17 -20.73 3.29 1.01
N VAL A 18 -20.03 4.41 1.14
CA VAL A 18 -18.75 4.63 0.47
C VAL A 18 -17.69 3.66 1.01
N VAL A 19 -17.58 3.47 2.33
CA VAL A 19 -16.66 2.47 2.91
C VAL A 19 -16.93 1.07 2.34
N GLU A 20 -18.20 0.67 2.25
CA GLU A 20 -18.63 -0.60 1.65
C GLU A 20 -18.27 -0.67 0.16
N HIS A 21 -18.48 0.42 -0.60
CA HIS A 21 -18.12 0.51 -2.02
C HIS A 21 -16.64 0.22 -2.24
N TYR A 22 -15.79 0.75 -1.37
CA TYR A 22 -14.35 0.50 -1.36
C TYR A 22 -13.96 -0.79 -0.63
N LYS A 23 -14.89 -1.67 -0.27
CA LYS A 23 -14.63 -2.97 0.40
C LYS A 23 -13.81 -2.84 1.69
N ASN A 24 -14.04 -1.78 2.47
CA ASN A 24 -13.26 -1.45 3.67
C ASN A 24 -11.76 -1.28 3.39
N SER A 25 -11.41 -0.78 2.20
CA SER A 25 -10.03 -0.51 1.77
C SER A 25 -9.71 0.98 1.78
N LEU A 26 -10.36 1.76 2.65
CA LEU A 26 -10.04 3.16 2.90
C LEU A 26 -9.47 3.32 4.30
N ALA A 27 -8.53 4.24 4.44
CA ALA A 27 -7.97 4.66 5.71
C ALA A 27 -7.59 6.13 5.63
N VAL A 28 -7.49 6.77 6.79
CA VAL A 28 -6.98 8.14 6.89
C VAL A 28 -5.55 8.13 7.40
N ASP A 29 -4.72 9.05 6.93
CA ASP A 29 -3.36 9.23 7.44
C ASP A 29 -3.37 9.59 8.94
N PRO A 30 -2.21 9.50 9.63
CA PRO A 30 -2.14 9.77 11.06
C PRO A 30 -2.63 11.16 11.49
N ASN A 31 -2.64 12.16 10.59
CA ASN A 31 -3.12 13.51 10.89
C ASN A 31 -4.61 13.71 10.57
N GLY A 32 -5.31 12.68 10.07
CA GLY A 32 -6.73 12.76 9.74
C GLY A 32 -7.06 13.56 8.46
N GLN A 33 -6.07 13.86 7.62
CA GLN A 33 -6.21 14.78 6.48
C GLN A 33 -6.35 14.07 5.14
N LEU A 34 -5.51 13.08 4.88
CA LEU A 34 -5.38 12.41 3.60
C LEU A 34 -6.06 11.04 3.65
N ILE A 35 -6.86 10.75 2.62
CA ILE A 35 -7.45 9.44 2.44
C ILE A 35 -6.51 8.60 1.60
N SER A 36 -6.23 7.39 2.08
CA SER A 36 -5.52 6.36 1.33
C SER A 36 -6.45 5.21 1.01
N ARG A 37 -6.18 4.55 -0.12
CA ARG A 37 -6.82 3.29 -0.49
C ARG A 37 -5.81 2.17 -0.56
N TYR A 38 -6.24 1.01 -0.08
CA TYR A 38 -5.49 -0.21 -0.25
C TYR A 38 -5.67 -0.77 -1.66
N GLU A 39 -4.57 -0.81 -2.43
CA GLU A 39 -4.52 -1.28 -3.80
C GLU A 39 -3.29 -2.17 -4.00
N THR A 40 -3.49 -3.33 -4.64
CA THR A 40 -2.39 -4.21 -5.09
C THR A 40 -1.37 -4.60 -4.01
N GLY A 41 -1.76 -4.62 -2.73
CA GLY A 41 -0.87 -5.01 -1.62
C GLY A 41 -0.37 -3.85 -0.75
N ALA A 42 -0.59 -2.60 -1.16
CA ALA A 42 -0.13 -1.42 -0.43
C ALA A 42 -1.19 -0.31 -0.32
N TRP A 43 -1.06 0.53 0.70
CA TRP A 43 -1.86 1.72 0.90
C TRP A 43 -1.28 2.89 0.11
N LYS A 44 -2.09 3.48 -0.78
CA LYS A 44 -1.71 4.64 -1.60
C LYS A 44 -2.63 5.81 -1.32
N VAL A 45 -2.07 7.00 -1.17
CA VAL A 45 -2.84 8.23 -1.04
C VAL A 45 -3.65 8.44 -2.32
N ILE A 46 -4.95 8.71 -2.19
CA ILE A 46 -5.80 9.08 -3.33
C ILE A 46 -5.89 10.60 -3.36
N SER A 47 -5.78 11.19 -4.55
CA SER A 47 -6.04 12.62 -4.72
C SER A 47 -7.51 12.93 -4.41
N TYR A 48 -7.78 14.10 -3.83
CA TYR A 48 -9.16 14.52 -3.58
C TYR A 48 -9.99 14.53 -4.88
N ALA A 49 -9.41 14.98 -6.00
CA ALA A 49 -10.10 15.07 -7.28
C ALA A 49 -10.53 13.69 -7.82
N ASP A 50 -9.65 12.68 -7.73
CA ASP A 50 -9.97 11.33 -8.17
C ASP A 50 -11.00 10.67 -7.24
N PHE A 51 -10.85 10.88 -5.93
CA PHE A 51 -11.80 10.38 -4.95
C PHE A 51 -13.21 11.00 -5.16
N ALA A 52 -13.28 12.32 -5.32
CA ALA A 52 -14.54 13.03 -5.57
C ALA A 52 -15.21 12.58 -6.87
N ARG A 53 -14.42 12.33 -7.93
CA ARG A 53 -14.94 11.82 -9.22
C ARG A 53 -15.55 10.43 -9.06
N ASP A 54 -14.89 9.53 -8.32
CA ASP A 54 -15.39 8.17 -8.10
C ASP A 54 -16.65 8.16 -7.21
N VAL A 55 -16.68 8.99 -6.16
CA VAL A 55 -17.88 9.19 -5.34
C VAL A 55 -19.04 9.76 -6.17
N ALA A 56 -18.78 10.75 -7.03
CA ALA A 56 -19.80 11.28 -7.94
C ALA A 56 -20.37 10.19 -8.86
N ALA A 57 -19.50 9.36 -9.44
CA ALA A 57 -19.91 8.22 -10.26
C ALA A 57 -20.73 7.17 -9.48
N LEU A 58 -20.42 6.96 -8.19
CA LEU A 58 -21.25 6.13 -7.31
C LEU A 58 -22.64 6.72 -7.12
N PHE A 59 -22.75 8.02 -6.84
CA PHE A 59 -24.05 8.70 -6.68
C PHE A 59 -24.87 8.63 -7.98
N GLN A 60 -24.24 8.87 -9.13
CA GLN A 60 -24.90 8.74 -10.45
C GLN A 60 -25.47 7.33 -10.68
N ARG A 61 -24.69 6.28 -10.41
CA ARG A 61 -25.15 4.89 -10.55
C ARG A 61 -26.34 4.56 -9.64
N LEU A 62 -26.44 5.23 -8.50
CA LEU A 62 -27.53 5.07 -7.54
C LEU A 62 -28.75 5.98 -7.84
N GLY A 63 -28.71 6.76 -8.93
CA GLY A 63 -29.74 7.76 -9.25
C GLY A 63 -29.74 8.97 -8.31
N ALA A 64 -28.74 9.09 -7.43
CA ALA A 64 -28.75 10.08 -6.37
C ALA A 64 -28.14 11.43 -6.84
N PRO A 65 -28.78 12.57 -6.56
CA PRO A 65 -28.21 13.88 -6.85
C PRO A 65 -27.03 14.18 -5.94
N PHE A 66 -25.97 14.75 -6.52
CA PHE A 66 -24.76 15.18 -5.81
C PHE A 66 -24.40 16.62 -6.16
N SER A 67 -23.55 17.22 -5.35
CA SER A 67 -22.91 18.52 -5.58
C SER A 67 -21.53 18.50 -4.92
N SER A 68 -20.65 19.45 -5.26
CA SER A 68 -19.33 19.58 -4.62
C SER A 68 -19.45 19.64 -3.10
N GLY A 69 -20.27 20.55 -2.55
CA GLY A 69 -20.45 20.67 -1.11
C GLY A 69 -21.02 19.42 -0.42
N LYS A 70 -21.86 18.62 -1.11
CA LYS A 70 -22.32 17.32 -0.59
C LYS A 70 -21.18 16.30 -0.54
N ILE A 71 -20.31 16.29 -1.54
CA ILE A 71 -19.13 15.42 -1.58
C ILE A 71 -18.12 15.85 -0.51
N ASP A 72 -17.88 17.16 -0.34
CA ASP A 72 -17.01 17.69 0.72
C ASP A 72 -17.46 17.24 2.11
N SER A 73 -18.74 17.48 2.44
CA SER A 73 -19.31 17.06 3.72
C SER A 73 -19.22 15.53 3.92
N LEU A 74 -19.39 14.76 2.85
CA LEU A 74 -19.25 13.31 2.87
C LEU A 74 -17.81 12.88 3.14
N VAL A 75 -16.83 13.50 2.48
CA VAL A 75 -15.39 13.24 2.67
C VAL A 75 -14.98 13.54 4.11
N GLU A 76 -15.38 14.68 4.66
CA GLU A 76 -15.09 15.02 6.06
C GLU A 76 -15.73 14.04 7.04
N THR A 77 -16.98 13.62 6.77
CA THR A 77 -17.65 12.59 7.59
C THR A 77 -16.95 11.23 7.45
N LEU A 78 -16.47 10.89 6.25
CA LEU A 78 -15.78 9.63 5.96
C LEU A 78 -14.49 9.50 6.76
N LYS A 79 -13.69 10.58 6.83
CA LYS A 79 -12.45 10.64 7.62
C LYS A 79 -12.65 10.28 9.09
N LEU A 80 -13.83 10.57 9.66
CA LEU A 80 -14.16 10.26 11.05
C LEU A 80 -14.47 8.77 11.29
N ILE A 81 -14.82 8.01 10.25
CA ILE A 81 -15.28 6.61 10.39
C ILE A 81 -14.32 5.57 9.81
N VAL A 82 -13.45 5.97 8.88
CA VAL A 82 -12.43 5.06 8.33
C VAL A 82 -11.31 4.85 9.37
N PRO A 83 -10.66 3.68 9.39
CA PRO A 83 -9.53 3.45 10.29
C PRO A 83 -8.39 4.43 10.01
N GLN A 84 -7.69 4.82 11.07
CA GLN A 84 -6.43 5.54 10.97
C GLN A 84 -5.30 4.57 10.62
N GLN A 85 -4.48 4.95 9.64
CA GLN A 85 -3.30 4.20 9.23
C GLN A 85 -2.34 4.02 10.41
N GLN A 86 -1.76 2.82 10.51
CA GLN A 86 -0.69 2.52 11.44
C GLN A 86 0.66 2.48 10.72
N ASN A 87 1.73 2.43 11.49
CA ASN A 87 3.07 2.25 10.92
C ASN A 87 3.26 0.78 10.50
N PRO A 88 3.75 0.52 9.27
CA PRO A 88 4.16 -0.82 8.91
C PRO A 88 5.31 -1.29 9.81
N ALA A 89 5.33 -2.58 10.11
CA ALA A 89 6.41 -3.14 10.91
C ALA A 89 7.72 -3.17 10.10
N ARG A 90 8.81 -2.69 10.69
CA ARG A 90 10.10 -2.46 10.00
C ARG A 90 10.69 -3.71 9.35
N GLN A 91 10.38 -4.88 9.90
CA GLN A 91 10.88 -6.15 9.38
C GLN A 91 10.17 -6.64 8.11
N LEU A 92 9.08 -5.99 7.70
CA LEU A 92 8.29 -6.41 6.55
C LEU A 92 8.78 -5.75 5.27
N ILE A 93 9.01 -6.56 4.25
CA ILE A 93 9.31 -6.11 2.90
C ILE A 93 8.17 -6.55 1.99
N GLY A 94 7.49 -5.58 1.38
CA GLY A 94 6.48 -5.84 0.37
C GLY A 94 7.11 -6.18 -0.99
N PHE A 95 6.63 -7.23 -1.63
CA PHE A 95 6.93 -7.64 -3.00
C PHE A 95 5.65 -7.64 -3.82
N ARG A 96 5.76 -7.76 -5.15
CA ARG A 96 4.59 -7.82 -6.02
C ARG A 96 3.66 -8.99 -5.66
N ASN A 97 4.22 -10.13 -5.27
CA ASN A 97 3.50 -11.36 -4.97
C ASN A 97 3.25 -11.65 -3.48
N GLY A 98 3.62 -10.74 -2.56
CA GLY A 98 3.38 -10.95 -1.12
C GLY A 98 4.31 -10.16 -0.22
N VAL A 99 4.44 -10.59 1.02
CA VAL A 99 5.20 -9.90 2.07
C VAL A 99 6.19 -10.84 2.71
N PHE A 100 7.46 -10.43 2.76
CA PHE A 100 8.53 -11.14 3.42
C PHE A 100 8.81 -10.54 4.81
N ASP A 101 8.82 -11.37 5.84
CA ASP A 101 9.25 -10.97 7.19
C ASP A 101 10.72 -11.35 7.38
N THR A 102 11.61 -10.34 7.38
CA THR A 102 13.06 -10.50 7.56
C THR A 102 13.47 -11.07 8.92
N ARG A 103 12.61 -11.02 9.94
CA ARG A 103 12.90 -11.56 11.26
C ARG A 103 12.61 -13.05 11.33
N THR A 104 11.53 -13.50 10.69
CA THR A 104 11.10 -14.92 10.74
C THR A 104 11.53 -15.71 9.50
N GLY A 105 11.90 -15.03 8.41
CA GLY A 105 12.18 -15.64 7.11
C GLY A 105 10.93 -16.13 6.38
N LEU A 106 9.73 -15.80 6.85
CA LEU A 106 8.48 -16.27 6.26
C LEU A 106 7.98 -15.33 5.17
N PHE A 107 7.47 -15.93 4.10
CA PHE A 107 6.76 -15.22 3.04
C PHE A 107 5.26 -15.49 3.13
N SER A 108 4.45 -14.43 3.04
CA SER A 108 3.00 -14.49 3.23
C SER A 108 2.26 -13.66 2.19
N LEU A 109 0.95 -13.89 2.07
CA LEU A 109 0.09 -13.06 1.22
C LEU A 109 -0.01 -11.64 1.77
N HIS A 110 -0.33 -10.72 0.87
CA HIS A 110 -0.66 -9.34 1.22
C HIS A 110 -1.84 -9.25 2.20
N ASP A 111 -1.69 -8.40 3.23
CA ASP A 111 -2.76 -8.04 4.14
C ASP A 111 -2.72 -6.53 4.41
N LYS A 112 -3.87 -5.87 4.23
CA LYS A 112 -4.04 -4.44 4.51
C LYS A 112 -3.75 -4.06 5.96
N LYS A 113 -3.86 -5.01 6.90
CA LYS A 113 -3.51 -4.82 8.32
C LYS A 113 -2.00 -4.65 8.55
N LEU A 114 -1.17 -4.95 7.56
CA LEU A 114 0.29 -4.75 7.62
C LEU A 114 0.70 -3.32 7.29
N TRP A 115 -0.23 -2.49 6.78
CA TRP A 115 -0.02 -1.07 6.52
C TRP A 115 1.18 -0.72 5.61
N LEU A 116 1.57 -1.66 4.74
CA LEU A 116 2.59 -1.42 3.71
C LEU A 116 2.17 -0.28 2.80
N ARG A 117 3.12 0.58 2.44
CA ARG A 117 2.92 1.79 1.62
C ARG A 117 3.58 1.66 0.24
N THR A 118 4.70 0.95 0.17
CA THR A 118 5.35 0.54 -1.07
C THR A 118 5.59 -0.94 -1.15
N LEU A 119 5.77 -1.41 -2.39
CA LEU A 119 6.15 -2.75 -2.74
C LEU A 119 7.36 -2.70 -3.66
N CYS A 120 8.22 -3.71 -3.58
CA CYS A 120 9.19 -4.00 -4.63
C CYS A 120 8.43 -4.52 -5.86
N GLU A 121 8.70 -3.95 -7.04
CA GLU A 121 8.04 -4.32 -8.31
C GLU A 121 8.56 -5.63 -8.91
N VAL A 122 9.09 -6.51 -8.07
CA VAL A 122 9.60 -7.84 -8.41
C VAL A 122 8.90 -8.89 -7.55
N ASP A 123 8.87 -10.13 -8.04
CA ASP A 123 8.39 -11.24 -7.25
C ASP A 123 9.47 -11.75 -6.31
N TYR A 124 9.08 -12.06 -5.09
CA TYR A 124 9.89 -12.87 -4.20
C TYR A 124 9.88 -14.32 -4.68
N THR A 125 11.05 -14.94 -4.70
CA THR A 125 11.24 -16.37 -4.93
C THR A 125 11.90 -16.98 -3.70
N GLN A 126 11.47 -18.19 -3.35
CA GLN A 126 12.13 -18.93 -2.27
C GLN A 126 13.54 -19.32 -2.70
N PRO A 127 14.51 -19.33 -1.77
CA PRO A 127 15.85 -19.75 -2.09
C PRO A 127 15.87 -21.16 -2.68
N VAL A 128 16.63 -21.37 -3.74
CA VAL A 128 16.86 -22.71 -4.31
C VAL A 128 18.15 -23.34 -3.75
N ASP A 129 18.22 -24.67 -3.73
CA ASP A 129 19.41 -25.38 -3.25
C ASP A 129 20.65 -24.97 -4.06
N GLY A 130 21.69 -24.51 -3.35
CA GLY A 130 22.92 -24.02 -3.98
C GLY A 130 22.81 -22.63 -4.61
N GLU A 131 21.76 -21.87 -4.32
CA GLU A 131 21.63 -20.49 -4.78
C GLU A 131 22.78 -19.61 -4.26
N ALA A 132 23.42 -18.91 -5.18
CA ALA A 132 24.53 -18.00 -4.91
C ALA A 132 24.51 -16.86 -5.93
N LEU A 133 24.94 -15.66 -5.53
CA LEU A 133 24.93 -14.49 -6.40
C LEU A 133 25.82 -14.69 -7.64
N GLU A 134 26.94 -15.38 -7.48
CA GLU A 134 27.89 -15.76 -8.52
C GLU A 134 27.23 -16.46 -9.70
N THR A 135 26.32 -17.39 -9.41
CA THR A 135 25.72 -18.31 -10.38
C THR A 135 24.31 -17.91 -10.77
N HIS A 136 23.53 -17.34 -9.85
CA HIS A 136 22.11 -17.02 -10.04
C HIS A 136 21.86 -15.53 -10.31
N ALA A 137 22.85 -14.67 -10.07
CA ALA A 137 22.81 -13.25 -10.42
C ALA A 137 24.15 -12.77 -11.03
N PRO A 138 24.67 -13.42 -12.09
CA PRO A 138 26.03 -13.22 -12.57
C PRO A 138 26.33 -11.78 -13.03
N ALA A 139 25.34 -11.05 -13.54
CA ALA A 139 25.48 -9.65 -13.90
C ALA A 139 25.64 -8.75 -12.65
N PHE A 140 24.79 -8.96 -11.64
CA PHE A 140 24.87 -8.26 -10.36
C PHE A 140 26.19 -8.59 -9.65
N TRP A 141 26.60 -9.86 -9.67
CA TRP A 141 27.87 -10.29 -9.11
C TRP A 141 29.07 -9.59 -9.74
N ARG A 142 29.16 -9.55 -11.07
CA ARG A 142 30.23 -8.86 -11.78
C ARG A 142 30.26 -7.36 -11.49
N TRP A 143 29.09 -6.73 -11.39
CA TRP A 143 28.99 -5.34 -11.00
C TRP A 143 29.49 -5.13 -9.57
N LEU A 144 29.03 -5.96 -8.63
CA LEU A 144 29.35 -5.88 -7.21
C LEU A 144 30.84 -6.08 -6.96
N ASP A 145 31.45 -7.07 -7.63
CA ASP A 145 32.88 -7.36 -7.54
C ASP A 145 33.73 -6.20 -8.08
N ARG A 146 33.31 -5.60 -9.21
CA ARG A 146 33.95 -4.39 -9.75
C ARG A 146 33.78 -3.19 -8.83
N ALA A 147 32.59 -2.97 -8.27
CA ALA A 147 32.28 -1.87 -7.35
C ALA A 147 33.09 -1.99 -6.05
N ALA A 148 33.33 -3.22 -5.59
CA ALA A 148 34.19 -3.53 -4.45
C ALA A 148 35.70 -3.43 -4.78
N GLY A 149 36.07 -3.22 -6.04
CA GLY A 149 37.47 -3.25 -6.48
C GLY A 149 38.11 -4.62 -6.29
N PHE A 150 37.34 -5.69 -6.52
CA PHE A 150 37.73 -7.09 -6.35
C PHE A 150 38.15 -7.46 -4.92
N LYS A 151 37.67 -6.72 -3.91
CA LYS A 151 37.94 -6.98 -2.48
C LYS A 151 36.71 -7.58 -1.80
N PRO A 152 36.78 -8.84 -1.31
CA PRO A 152 35.64 -9.50 -0.67
C PRO A 152 35.05 -8.72 0.51
N GLU A 153 35.88 -8.15 1.38
CA GLU A 153 35.42 -7.35 2.53
C GLU A 153 34.57 -6.14 2.10
N LYS A 154 34.97 -5.47 1.02
CA LYS A 154 34.22 -4.33 0.48
C LYS A 154 32.91 -4.75 -0.14
N ARG A 155 32.87 -5.93 -0.76
CA ARG A 155 31.64 -6.51 -1.30
C ARG A 155 30.62 -6.77 -0.19
N ASP A 156 31.05 -7.34 0.93
CA ASP A 156 30.18 -7.62 2.08
C ASP A 156 29.62 -6.32 2.68
N ILE A 157 30.43 -5.27 2.76
CA ILE A 157 29.99 -3.93 3.19
C ILE A 157 28.93 -3.36 2.23
N ILE A 158 29.14 -3.47 0.92
CA ILE A 158 28.15 -3.00 -0.08
C ILE A 158 26.85 -3.80 0.05
N LEU A 159 26.91 -5.12 0.21
CA LEU A 159 25.72 -5.96 0.42
C LEU A 159 24.98 -5.58 1.69
N ALA A 160 25.69 -5.37 2.80
CA ALA A 160 25.09 -4.91 4.05
C ALA A 160 24.40 -3.54 3.87
N ALA A 161 25.02 -2.61 3.14
CA ALA A 161 24.41 -1.31 2.84
C ALA A 161 23.16 -1.43 1.96
N LEU A 162 23.19 -2.25 0.92
CA LEU A 162 22.02 -2.52 0.06
C LEU A 162 20.89 -3.17 0.85
N PHE A 163 21.21 -4.15 1.70
CA PHE A 163 20.24 -4.77 2.59
C PHE A 163 19.65 -3.76 3.58
N MET A 164 20.47 -2.89 4.16
CA MET A 164 19.99 -1.83 5.06
C MET A 164 19.01 -0.90 4.37
N VAL A 165 19.27 -0.51 3.11
CA VAL A 165 18.36 0.32 2.30
C VAL A 165 17.05 -0.43 2.02
N LEU A 166 17.14 -1.71 1.65
CA LEU A 166 15.96 -2.55 1.40
C LEU A 166 15.09 -2.71 2.65
N ALA A 167 15.71 -2.98 3.80
CA ALA A 167 15.04 -3.21 5.07
C ALA A 167 14.57 -1.93 5.78
N ASN A 168 14.98 -0.75 5.32
CA ASN A 168 14.57 0.54 5.88
C ASN A 168 13.92 1.46 4.84
N ARG A 169 13.18 0.89 3.88
CA ARG A 169 12.31 1.69 3.01
C ARG A 169 11.17 2.29 3.83
N TYR A 170 11.40 3.50 4.33
CA TYR A 170 10.36 4.38 4.84
C TYR A 170 9.91 5.25 3.68
N ASP A 171 8.63 5.16 3.35
CA ASP A 171 7.96 6.10 2.44
C ASP A 171 7.49 7.33 3.21
#